data_AF-A0A2S2R9H8-F1
#
_entry.id   AF-A0A2S2R9H8-F1
#
_cell.length_a   1.000
_cell.length_b   1.000
_cell.length_c   1.000
_cell.angle_alpha   90.00
_cell.angle_beta   90.00
_cell.angle_gamma   90.00
#
_symmetry.space_group_name_H-M   'P 1'
#
loop_
_entity.id
_entity.type
_entity.pdbx_description
1 polymer ?
#
loop_
_entity_poly.entity_id
_entity_poly.type
_entity_poly.pdbx_seq_one_letter_code
_entity_poly.pdbx_strand_id
1 'polypeptide(L)'
;MAPSSKQVINFGAGPAKVPRQVLEQVKEELLDCGCGISVMELSHRSSEYAAINNRAIALYRELIGIPENYKILLMQGGGTGAFASVALNLMHRGEKADYILTGVWSTKAANEASKYLKVNHVFPKPEKFNAIPDQSTWNLDPEAAYVYYCDNETVNGKKWFRMGYYKEMKIIRDNNYLQVDCCILFLCSLQKH
;
A
#
# COMPACT_ATOMS: atom_id res chain seq x y z
N MET A 1 -3.23 6.55 43.97
CA MET A 1 -4.31 5.64 43.52
C MET A 1 -3.68 4.54 42.69
N ALA A 2 -3.84 3.27 43.06
CA ALA A 2 -3.38 2.16 42.22
C ALA A 2 -4.16 2.20 40.90
N PRO A 3 -3.51 2.11 39.73
CA PRO A 3 -4.22 2.14 38.46
C PRO A 3 -5.17 0.93 38.37
N SER A 4 -6.45 1.20 38.15
CA SER A 4 -7.46 0.20 37.82
C SER A 4 -6.96 -0.66 36.65
N SER A 5 -6.85 -1.97 36.85
CA SER A 5 -6.32 -2.95 35.89
C SER A 5 -7.27 -3.23 34.71
N LYS A 6 -8.05 -2.23 34.27
CA LYS A 6 -8.96 -2.38 33.15
C LYS A 6 -8.18 -2.38 31.83
N GLN A 7 -7.86 -3.58 31.34
CA GLN A 7 -7.29 -3.76 30.02
C GLN A 7 -8.34 -3.44 28.95
N VAL A 8 -8.15 -2.34 28.21
CA VAL A 8 -9.01 -1.96 27.08
C VAL A 8 -8.49 -2.63 25.81
N ILE A 9 -9.36 -3.31 25.08
CA ILE A 9 -9.03 -3.89 23.77
C ILE A 9 -9.45 -2.90 22.69
N ASN A 10 -8.48 -2.44 21.89
CA ASN A 10 -8.71 -1.55 20.76
C ASN A 10 -8.90 -2.36 19.46
N PHE A 11 -10.13 -2.40 18.94
CA PHE A 11 -10.49 -2.99 17.64
C PHE A 11 -10.60 -1.94 16.51
N GLY A 12 -10.02 -0.76 16.68
CA GLY A 12 -10.05 0.31 15.68
C GLY A 12 -9.46 -0.14 14.34
N ALA A 13 -10.19 0.10 13.26
CA ALA A 13 -9.80 -0.25 11.90
C ALA A 13 -8.68 0.64 11.33
N GLY A 14 -8.39 1.77 11.98
CA GLY A 14 -7.39 2.76 11.58
C GLY A 14 -7.58 4.09 12.33
N PRO A 15 -6.58 4.61 13.05
CA PRO A 15 -5.30 3.98 13.38
C PRO A 15 -5.46 2.68 14.18
N ALA A 16 -4.63 1.68 13.86
CA ALA A 16 -4.66 0.37 14.51
C ALA A 16 -3.93 0.39 15.88
N LYS A 17 -4.14 -0.67 16.67
CA LYS A 17 -3.40 -0.87 17.93
C LYS A 17 -1.91 -1.03 17.65
N VAL A 18 -1.09 -0.18 18.29
CA VAL A 18 0.37 -0.32 18.33
C VAL A 18 0.77 -1.32 19.44
N PRO A 19 1.76 -2.21 19.23
CA PRO A 19 2.27 -3.08 20.28
C PRO A 19 2.74 -2.29 21.49
N ARG A 20 2.41 -2.76 22.70
CA ARG A 20 2.69 -2.02 23.95
C ARG A 20 4.18 -1.71 24.14
N GLN A 21 5.04 -2.68 23.82
CA GLN A 21 6.50 -2.53 23.91
C GLN A 21 7.02 -1.36 23.08
N VAL A 22 6.45 -1.11 21.89
CA VAL A 22 6.84 0.03 21.04
C VAL A 22 6.46 1.35 21.70
N LEU A 23 5.27 1.44 22.30
CA LEU A 23 4.83 2.65 23.01
C LEU A 23 5.67 2.92 24.27
N GLU A 24 6.09 1.86 24.97
CA GLU A 24 6.98 1.97 26.13
C GLU A 24 8.35 2.50 25.71
N GLN A 25 8.94 1.97 24.63
CA GLN A 25 10.20 2.48 24.09
C GLN A 25 10.09 3.94 23.64
N VAL A 26 9.04 4.30 22.87
CA VAL A 26 8.83 5.69 22.43
C VAL A 26 8.70 6.63 23.64
N LYS A 27 8.03 6.20 24.71
CA LYS A 27 7.91 6.99 25.94
C LYS A 27 9.27 7.21 26.60
N GLU A 28 10.10 6.18 26.67
CA GLU A 28 11.44 6.24 27.28
C GLU A 28 12.39 7.15 26.49
N GLU A 29 12.33 7.08 25.15
CA GLU A 29 13.23 7.79 24.25
C GLU A 29 12.67 9.15 23.76
N LEU A 30 11.51 9.59 24.24
CA LEU A 30 10.80 10.74 23.65
C LEU A 30 11.59 12.05 23.72
N LEU A 31 12.25 12.28 24.85
CA LEU A 31 13.03 13.49 25.11
C LEU A 31 14.50 13.35 24.68
N ASP A 32 14.96 12.12 24.51
CA ASP A 32 16.31 11.80 24.03
C ASP A 32 16.28 10.48 23.27
N CYS A 33 16.44 10.56 21.94
CA CYS A 33 16.49 9.39 21.07
C CYS A 33 17.91 8.80 20.91
N GLY A 34 18.79 9.06 21.88
CA GLY A 34 20.18 8.61 21.91
C GLY A 34 21.19 9.66 21.42
N CYS A 35 20.75 10.91 21.22
CA CYS A 35 21.58 12.01 20.73
C CYS A 35 21.44 13.30 21.57
N GLY A 36 20.83 13.21 22.75
CA GLY A 36 20.64 14.31 23.69
C GLY A 36 19.42 15.19 23.40
N ILE A 37 18.64 14.90 22.36
CA ILE A 37 17.43 15.65 21.97
C ILE A 37 16.33 14.72 21.45
N SER A 38 15.10 15.23 21.40
CA SER A 38 13.97 14.48 20.87
C SER A 38 14.13 14.21 19.38
N VAL A 39 13.65 13.05 18.91
CA VAL A 39 13.53 12.75 17.47
C VAL A 39 12.71 13.81 16.72
N MET A 40 11.79 14.48 17.40
CA MET A 40 10.95 15.53 16.83
C MET A 40 11.70 16.85 16.59
N GLU A 41 12.86 17.03 17.21
CA GLU A 41 13.71 18.22 17.08
C GLU A 41 14.86 18.01 16.08
N LEU A 42 15.05 16.77 15.62
CA LEU A 42 16.09 16.44 14.65
C LEU A 42 15.83 17.08 13.29
N SER A 43 16.87 17.66 12.70
CA SER A 43 16.86 18.01 11.29
C SER A 43 16.77 16.74 10.45
N HIS A 44 15.84 16.71 9.49
CA HIS A 44 15.72 15.62 8.50
C HIS A 44 16.97 15.42 7.63
N ARG A 45 17.94 16.34 7.71
CA ARG A 45 19.22 16.27 6.98
C ARG A 45 20.39 15.86 7.88
N SER A 46 20.19 15.69 9.18
CA SER A 46 21.26 15.29 10.08
C SER A 46 21.63 13.82 9.89
N SER A 47 22.85 13.46 10.26
CA SER A 47 23.32 12.07 10.23
C SER A 47 22.50 11.15 11.13
N GLU A 48 22.04 11.67 12.27
CA GLU A 48 21.24 10.95 13.26
C GLU A 48 19.88 10.58 12.65
N TYR A 49 19.17 11.53 12.04
CA TYR A 49 17.90 11.24 11.37
C TYR A 49 18.09 10.33 10.15
N ALA A 50 19.15 10.55 9.36
CA ALA A 50 19.45 9.69 8.22
C ALA A 50 19.65 8.23 8.64
N ALA A 51 20.32 7.97 9.79
CA ALA A 51 20.48 6.63 10.33
C ALA A 51 19.13 6.00 10.72
N ILE A 52 18.24 6.75 11.38
CA ILE A 52 16.87 6.29 11.74
C ILE A 52 16.08 5.94 10.47
N ASN A 53 16.05 6.83 9.49
CA ASN A 53 15.33 6.65 8.23
C ASN A 53 15.84 5.43 7.44
N ASN A 54 17.16 5.29 7.31
CA ASN A 54 17.79 4.19 6.58
C ASN A 54 17.53 2.85 7.28
N ARG A 55 17.58 2.83 8.62
CA ARG A 55 17.24 1.63 9.39
C ARG A 55 15.77 1.23 9.20
N ALA A 56 14.84 2.17 9.20
CA ALA A 56 13.43 1.90 8.95
C ALA A 56 13.20 1.29 7.55
N ILE A 57 13.85 1.85 6.52
CA ILE A 57 13.79 1.32 5.15
C ILE A 57 14.39 -0.10 5.06
N ALA A 58 15.54 -0.33 5.68
CA ALA A 58 16.21 -1.63 5.68
C ALA A 58 15.38 -2.71 6.38
N LEU A 59 14.83 -2.41 7.56
CA LEU A 59 13.97 -3.34 8.29
C LEU A 59 12.68 -3.64 7.52
N TYR A 60 12.08 -2.64 6.87
CA TYR A 60 10.90 -2.88 6.03
C TYR A 60 11.21 -3.76 4.82
N ARG A 61 12.36 -3.52 4.17
CA ARG A 61 12.87 -4.36 3.08
C ARG A 61 13.04 -5.80 3.51
N GLU A 62 13.72 -6.03 4.63
CA GLU A 62 13.97 -7.35 5.19
C GLU A 62 12.64 -8.06 5.55
N LEU A 63 11.77 -7.37 6.30
CA LEU A 63 10.52 -7.93 6.81
C LEU A 63 9.59 -8.41 5.70
N ILE A 64 9.50 -7.65 4.60
CA ILE A 64 8.60 -7.94 3.48
C ILE A 64 9.31 -8.77 2.38
N GLY A 65 10.64 -8.83 2.37
CA GLY A 65 11.42 -9.53 1.34
C GLY A 65 11.46 -8.77 0.01
N ILE A 66 11.60 -7.45 0.04
CA ILE A 66 11.57 -6.60 -1.17
C ILE A 66 12.92 -6.70 -1.91
N PRO A 67 12.95 -7.05 -3.21
CA PRO A 67 14.19 -7.12 -3.98
C PRO A 67 14.90 -5.76 -4.18
N GLU A 68 16.23 -5.77 -4.32
CA GLU A 68 17.06 -4.55 -4.41
C GLU A 68 16.73 -3.63 -5.60
N ASN A 69 16.15 -4.17 -6.68
CA ASN A 69 15.73 -3.38 -7.84
C ASN A 69 14.45 -2.55 -7.60
N TYR A 70 13.89 -2.55 -6.39
CA TYR A 70 12.77 -1.72 -5.98
C TYR A 70 13.22 -0.58 -5.06
N LYS A 71 12.52 0.56 -5.11
CA LYS A 71 12.70 1.67 -4.16
C LYS A 71 11.56 1.70 -3.15
N ILE A 72 11.90 2.04 -1.90
CA ILE A 72 10.95 2.24 -0.80
C ILE A 72 10.86 3.74 -0.56
N LEU A 73 9.65 4.28 -0.59
CA LEU A 73 9.37 5.70 -0.39
C LEU A 73 8.54 5.88 0.90
N LEU A 74 9.00 6.74 1.79
CA LEU A 74 8.24 7.16 2.97
C LEU A 74 7.59 8.51 2.65
N MET A 75 6.29 8.48 2.39
CA MET A 75 5.54 9.64 1.87
C MET A 75 4.39 10.05 2.78
N GLN A 76 4.09 11.34 2.76
CA GLN A 76 2.87 11.90 3.36
C GLN A 76 1.68 11.74 2.40
N GLY A 77 0.47 12.08 2.87
CA GLY A 77 -0.76 12.03 2.06
C GLY A 77 -1.57 10.73 2.17
N GLY A 78 -0.99 9.69 2.78
CA GLY A 78 -1.65 8.40 3.03
C GLY A 78 -2.10 7.68 1.76
N GLY A 79 -2.90 6.62 1.92
CA GLY A 79 -3.37 5.80 0.78
C GLY A 79 -4.15 6.60 -0.26
N THR A 80 -4.97 7.57 0.17
CA THR A 80 -5.73 8.42 -0.77
C THR A 80 -4.82 9.33 -1.60
N GLY A 81 -3.78 9.92 -1.00
CA GLY A 81 -2.80 10.72 -1.74
C GLY A 81 -2.05 9.91 -2.80
N ALA A 82 -1.89 8.61 -2.55
CA ALA A 82 -1.27 7.70 -3.50
C ALA A 82 -2.15 7.38 -4.72
N PHE A 83 -3.48 7.42 -4.61
CA PHE A 83 -4.37 7.12 -5.74
C PHE A 83 -4.13 8.05 -6.94
N ALA A 84 -4.04 9.35 -6.69
CA ALA A 84 -3.68 10.33 -7.72
C ALA A 84 -2.21 10.21 -8.13
N SER A 85 -1.31 10.00 -7.16
CA SER A 85 0.14 9.92 -7.41
C SER A 85 0.49 8.80 -8.39
N VAL A 86 -0.13 7.63 -8.26
CA VAL A 86 0.06 6.50 -9.20
C VAL A 86 -0.37 6.90 -10.60
N ALA A 87 -1.60 7.40 -10.77
CA ALA A 87 -2.13 7.76 -12.07
C ALA A 87 -1.25 8.81 -12.77
N LEU A 88 -0.90 9.89 -12.05
CA LEU A 88 -0.08 10.98 -12.58
C LEU A 88 1.35 10.55 -12.97
N ASN A 89 1.95 9.62 -12.22
CA ASN A 89 3.30 9.13 -12.53
C ASN A 89 3.31 8.05 -13.62
N LEU A 90 2.21 7.33 -13.84
CA LEU A 90 2.18 6.22 -14.79
C LEU A 90 1.45 6.53 -16.09
N MET A 91 0.68 7.61 -16.17
CA MET A 91 -0.04 8.01 -17.39
C MET A 91 0.89 8.27 -18.59
N HIS A 92 2.18 8.55 -18.37
CA HIS A 92 3.15 8.66 -19.47
C HIS A 92 3.42 7.31 -20.18
N ARG A 93 3.02 6.18 -19.57
CA ARG A 93 3.14 4.83 -20.15
C ARG A 93 1.94 4.45 -21.01
N GLY A 94 0.85 5.22 -20.93
CA GLY A 94 -0.39 4.97 -21.66
C GLY A 94 -1.55 5.77 -21.07
N GLU A 95 -2.52 6.11 -21.93
CA GLU A 95 -3.70 6.90 -21.55
C GLU A 95 -4.79 6.09 -20.84
N LYS A 96 -4.58 4.77 -20.68
CA LYS A 96 -5.54 3.84 -20.08
C LYS A 96 -4.95 3.10 -18.89
N ALA A 97 -5.78 2.71 -17.94
CA ALA A 97 -5.39 1.81 -16.86
C ALA A 97 -6.53 0.89 -16.45
N ASP A 98 -6.17 -0.34 -16.10
CA ASP A 98 -7.11 -1.38 -15.70
C ASP A 98 -7.32 -1.34 -14.19
N TYR A 99 -8.57 -1.40 -13.75
CA TYR A 99 -8.93 -1.40 -12.33
C TYR A 99 -9.80 -2.61 -11.97
N ILE A 100 -9.32 -3.38 -11.00
CA ILE A 100 -10.02 -4.54 -10.44
C ILE A 100 -10.83 -4.09 -9.22
N LEU A 101 -12.14 -3.87 -9.43
CA LEU A 101 -13.04 -3.30 -8.42
C LEU A 101 -13.61 -4.39 -7.50
N THR A 102 -13.09 -4.46 -6.28
CA THR A 102 -13.46 -5.49 -5.30
C THR A 102 -14.05 -4.91 -4.01
N GLY A 103 -14.05 -3.58 -3.87
CA GLY A 103 -14.61 -2.89 -2.70
C GLY A 103 -14.53 -1.36 -2.79
N VAL A 104 -14.61 -0.73 -1.62
CA VAL A 104 -14.66 0.73 -1.48
C VAL A 104 -13.34 1.40 -1.88
N TRP A 105 -12.19 0.83 -1.53
CA TRP A 105 -10.89 1.46 -1.79
C TRP A 105 -10.49 1.36 -3.26
N SER A 106 -10.64 0.20 -3.91
CA SER A 106 -10.44 0.05 -5.35
C SER A 106 -11.37 0.98 -6.14
N THR A 107 -12.63 1.14 -5.71
CA THR A 107 -13.56 2.11 -6.32
C THR A 107 -13.08 3.55 -6.16
N LYS A 108 -12.60 3.94 -4.97
CA LYS A 108 -12.07 5.29 -4.75
C LYS A 108 -10.81 5.56 -5.59
N ALA A 109 -9.92 4.58 -5.70
CA ALA A 109 -8.72 4.69 -6.54
C ALA A 109 -9.07 4.85 -8.03
N ALA A 110 -10.04 4.08 -8.53
CA ALA A 110 -10.54 4.20 -9.91
C ALA A 110 -11.18 5.58 -10.16
N ASN A 111 -12.01 6.06 -9.24
CA ASN A 111 -12.62 7.39 -9.33
C ASN A 111 -11.61 8.52 -9.28
N GLU A 112 -10.49 8.35 -8.57
CA GLU A 112 -9.42 9.34 -8.56
C GLU A 112 -8.64 9.33 -9.87
N ALA A 113 -8.29 8.15 -10.37
CA ALA A 113 -7.54 7.99 -11.61
C ALA A 113 -8.31 8.44 -12.86
N SER A 114 -9.65 8.32 -12.86
CA SER A 114 -10.49 8.76 -13.98
C SER A 114 -10.45 10.26 -14.24
N LYS A 115 -9.89 11.06 -13.32
CA LYS A 115 -9.60 12.49 -13.53
C LYS A 115 -8.41 12.74 -14.44
N TYR A 116 -7.55 11.73 -14.64
CA TYR A 116 -6.24 11.88 -15.29
C TYR A 116 -6.07 10.96 -16.50
N LEU A 117 -6.69 9.78 -16.50
CA LEU A 117 -6.59 8.78 -17.56
C LEU A 117 -7.91 8.02 -17.76
N LYS A 118 -8.00 7.24 -18.83
CA LYS A 118 -9.17 6.40 -19.12
C LYS A 118 -9.11 5.11 -18.29
N VAL A 119 -9.97 5.03 -17.30
CA VAL A 119 -10.10 3.81 -16.47
C VAL A 119 -10.92 2.76 -17.20
N ASN A 120 -10.36 1.56 -17.35
CA ASN A 120 -11.08 0.36 -17.74
C ASN A 120 -11.43 -0.46 -16.49
N HIS A 121 -12.71 -0.77 -16.31
CA HIS A 121 -13.12 -1.73 -15.29
C HIS A 121 -13.00 -3.13 -15.90
N VAL A 122 -12.09 -3.92 -15.35
CA VAL A 122 -11.73 -5.25 -15.88
C VAL A 122 -12.93 -6.22 -15.92
N PHE A 123 -13.93 -5.96 -15.09
CA PHE A 123 -15.25 -6.58 -15.15
C PHE A 123 -16.31 -5.57 -14.70
N PRO A 124 -17.61 -5.78 -15.05
CA PRO A 124 -18.68 -4.89 -14.61
C PRO A 124 -18.69 -4.71 -13.09
N LYS A 125 -18.76 -3.46 -12.63
CA LYS A 125 -18.83 -3.15 -11.20
C LYS A 125 -20.05 -3.84 -10.60
N PRO A 126 -19.87 -4.73 -9.60
CA PRO A 126 -21.01 -5.41 -8.99
C PRO A 126 -21.82 -4.46 -8.12
N GLU A 127 -23.14 -4.68 -8.02
CA GLU A 127 -24.01 -3.92 -7.11
C GLU A 127 -23.61 -4.13 -5.64
N LYS A 128 -23.16 -5.35 -5.32
CA LYS A 128 -22.61 -5.72 -4.02
C LYS A 128 -21.28 -6.43 -4.21
N PHE A 129 -20.27 -6.00 -3.48
CA PHE A 129 -18.99 -6.67 -3.46
C PHE A 129 -19.09 -7.97 -2.65
N ASN A 130 -19.62 -9.05 -3.25
CA ASN A 130 -19.78 -10.36 -2.59
C ASN A 130 -18.67 -11.35 -2.94
N ALA A 131 -18.25 -11.41 -4.20
CA ALA A 131 -17.17 -12.26 -4.69
C ALA A 131 -16.23 -11.50 -5.63
N ILE A 132 -15.09 -12.11 -5.96
CA ILE A 132 -14.20 -11.68 -7.05
C ILE A 132 -14.53 -12.61 -8.23
N PRO A 133 -14.88 -12.11 -9.42
CA PRO A 133 -15.14 -12.94 -10.59
C PRO A 133 -13.92 -13.77 -11.00
N ASP A 134 -14.16 -14.92 -11.63
CA ASP A 134 -13.09 -15.75 -12.18
C ASP A 134 -12.24 -14.97 -13.18
N GLN A 135 -10.92 -15.17 -13.16
CA GLN A 135 -9.99 -14.43 -14.00
C GLN A 135 -10.24 -14.64 -15.50
N SER A 136 -10.79 -15.80 -15.90
CA SER A 136 -11.14 -16.04 -17.31
C SER A 136 -12.22 -15.10 -17.85
N THR A 137 -12.98 -14.42 -16.97
CA THR A 137 -14.01 -13.45 -17.37
C THR A 137 -13.48 -12.01 -17.40
N TRP A 138 -12.20 -11.80 -17.11
CA TRP A 138 -11.60 -10.48 -17.03
C TRP A 138 -11.27 -9.94 -18.42
N ASN A 139 -11.67 -8.70 -18.68
CA ASN A 139 -11.38 -7.97 -19.90
C ASN A 139 -10.29 -6.93 -19.64
N LEU A 140 -9.04 -7.38 -19.65
CA LEU A 140 -7.86 -6.51 -19.54
C LEU A 140 -7.60 -5.80 -20.88
N ASP A 141 -7.24 -4.52 -20.82
CA ASP A 141 -6.86 -3.77 -22.02
C ASP A 141 -5.35 -3.99 -22.30
N PRO A 142 -4.95 -4.51 -23.48
CA PRO A 142 -3.54 -4.69 -23.82
C PRO A 142 -2.76 -3.37 -23.91
N GLU A 143 -3.45 -2.24 -24.03
CA GLU A 143 -2.86 -0.88 -24.04
C GLU A 143 -2.86 -0.22 -22.65
N ALA A 144 -3.31 -0.92 -21.60
CA ALA A 144 -3.30 -0.36 -20.25
C ALA A 144 -1.87 -0.14 -19.72
N ALA A 145 -1.61 1.05 -19.20
CA ALA A 145 -0.34 1.44 -18.59
C ALA A 145 0.00 0.60 -17.33
N TYR A 146 -1.02 0.21 -16.58
CA TYR A 146 -0.93 -0.61 -15.38
C TYR A 146 -2.27 -1.26 -15.04
N VAL A 147 -2.22 -2.27 -14.17
CA VAL A 147 -3.39 -2.88 -13.52
C VAL A 147 -3.35 -2.56 -12.03
N TYR A 148 -4.41 -1.96 -11.53
CA TYR A 148 -4.61 -1.62 -10.13
C TYR A 148 -5.55 -2.60 -9.45
N TYR A 149 -5.19 -3.04 -8.26
CA TYR A 149 -6.06 -3.82 -7.37
C TYR A 149 -5.90 -3.36 -5.92
N CYS A 150 -6.84 -3.76 -5.07
CA CYS A 150 -6.74 -3.59 -3.63
C CYS A 150 -6.59 -4.97 -3.00
N ASP A 151 -5.46 -5.25 -2.35
CA ASP A 151 -5.20 -6.56 -1.71
C ASP A 151 -6.15 -6.82 -0.53
N ASN A 152 -6.51 -5.77 0.20
CA ASN A 152 -7.42 -5.91 1.34
C ASN A 152 -8.40 -4.73 1.43
N GLU A 153 -9.65 -4.99 1.07
CA GLU A 153 -10.77 -4.07 1.18
C GLU A 153 -11.30 -4.04 2.62
N THR A 154 -10.70 -3.19 3.47
CA THR A 154 -11.00 -3.13 4.92
C THR A 154 -12.46 -2.82 5.25
N VAL A 155 -13.14 -2.02 4.42
CA VAL A 155 -14.56 -1.69 4.62
C VAL A 155 -15.46 -2.89 4.29
N ASN A 156 -15.05 -3.71 3.32
CA ASN A 156 -15.83 -4.85 2.85
C ASN A 156 -15.43 -6.17 3.52
N GLY A 157 -14.34 -6.18 4.31
CA GLY A 157 -13.81 -7.40 4.92
C GLY A 157 -13.31 -8.41 3.90
N LYS A 158 -12.85 -7.95 2.73
CA LYS A 158 -12.39 -8.81 1.64
C LYS A 158 -10.89 -8.74 1.48
N LYS A 159 -10.28 -9.92 1.34
CA LYS A 159 -8.86 -10.08 1.08
C LYS A 159 -8.65 -11.11 -0.01
N TRP A 160 -7.61 -10.96 -0.81
CA TRP A 160 -7.11 -12.02 -1.67
C TRP A 160 -6.44 -13.11 -0.79
N PHE A 161 -6.91 -14.36 -0.87
CA PHE A 161 -6.46 -15.44 0.03
C PHE A 161 -5.51 -16.42 -0.67
N ARG A 162 -4.20 -16.12 -0.69
CA ARG A 162 -3.13 -17.15 -0.60
C ARG A 162 -1.74 -16.56 -0.41
N MET A 163 -0.95 -17.29 0.37
CA MET A 163 0.44 -17.03 0.74
C MET A 163 1.34 -17.02 -0.50
N GLY A 164 1.91 -15.86 -0.79
CA GLY A 164 2.77 -15.59 -1.93
C GLY A 164 2.18 -14.43 -2.72
N TYR A 165 2.57 -13.21 -2.33
CA TYR A 165 2.17 -11.85 -2.76
C TYR A 165 2.00 -11.59 -4.27
N TYR A 166 2.13 -12.61 -5.10
CA TYR A 166 2.24 -12.51 -6.53
C TYR A 166 1.57 -13.69 -7.27
N LYS A 167 1.29 -14.85 -6.65
CA LYS A 167 0.98 -16.10 -7.39
C LYS A 167 -0.41 -16.18 -8.01
N GLU A 168 -1.39 -15.44 -7.50
CA GLU A 168 -2.78 -15.61 -7.94
C GLU A 168 -3.15 -14.81 -9.18
N MET A 169 -2.50 -13.68 -9.47
CA MET A 169 -2.81 -12.88 -10.68
C MET A 169 -2.08 -13.42 -11.92
N LYS A 170 -2.40 -14.67 -12.29
CA LYS A 170 -1.74 -15.40 -13.37
C LYS A 170 -1.81 -14.63 -14.69
N ILE A 171 -2.99 -14.15 -15.08
CA ILE A 171 -3.17 -13.41 -16.34
C ILE A 171 -2.29 -12.14 -16.36
N ILE A 172 -2.16 -11.47 -15.23
CA ILE A 172 -1.41 -10.22 -15.14
C ILE A 172 0.10 -10.48 -15.25
N ARG A 173 0.57 -11.59 -14.68
CA ARG A 173 1.97 -12.04 -14.81
C ARG A 173 2.31 -12.45 -16.22
N ASP A 174 1.47 -13.27 -16.84
CA ASP A 174 1.70 -13.80 -18.18
C ASP A 174 1.79 -12.64 -19.20
N ASN A 175 1.01 -11.57 -18.97
CA ASN A 175 0.96 -10.38 -19.83
C ASN A 175 1.90 -9.22 -19.42
N ASN A 176 2.77 -9.39 -18.41
CA ASN A 176 3.77 -8.40 -17.95
C ASN A 176 3.21 -7.00 -17.61
N TYR A 177 2.00 -6.91 -17.07
CA TYR A 177 1.48 -5.63 -16.62
C TYR A 177 2.21 -5.12 -15.37
N LEU A 178 2.35 -3.80 -15.27
CA LEU A 178 2.72 -3.15 -14.02
C LEU A 178 1.56 -3.30 -13.02
N GLN A 179 1.82 -3.96 -11.90
CA GLN A 179 0.85 -4.14 -10.81
C GLN A 179 0.98 -3.03 -9.78
N VAL A 180 -0.15 -2.49 -9.32
CA VAL A 180 -0.22 -1.51 -8.23
C VAL A 180 -1.23 -1.97 -7.18
N ASP A 181 -0.79 -2.01 -5.91
CA ASP A 181 -1.63 -2.34 -4.76
C ASP A 181 -1.92 -1.10 -3.88
N CYS A 182 -3.11 -1.10 -3.28
CA CYS A 182 -3.63 -0.10 -2.37
C CYS A 182 -2.93 -0.09 -1.00
N CYS A 183 -2.47 -1.24 -0.51
CA CYS A 183 -1.89 -1.38 0.83
C CYS A 183 -0.39 -1.16 0.85
N ILE A 184 0.29 -1.51 -0.24
CA ILE A 184 1.70 -1.23 -0.44
C ILE A 184 1.90 -0.77 -1.88
N LEU A 185 2.34 0.48 -2.07
CA LEU A 185 2.73 0.98 -3.39
C LEU A 185 4.05 0.36 -3.82
N PHE A 186 4.04 -0.92 -4.16
CA PHE A 186 5.08 -1.51 -4.97
C PHE A 186 4.75 -1.25 -6.43
N LEU A 187 5.55 -0.42 -7.08
CA LEU A 187 5.59 -0.40 -8.54
C LEU A 187 6.31 -1.68 -8.99
N CYS A 188 5.59 -2.79 -9.12
CA CYS A 188 6.12 -4.01 -9.73
C CYS A 188 6.21 -3.85 -11.23
N SER A 189 7.31 -3.24 -11.70
CA SER A 189 7.74 -3.55 -13.06
C SER A 189 8.22 -5.00 -13.03
N LEU A 190 7.44 -5.92 -13.59
CA LEU A 190 7.95 -7.23 -14.01
C LEU A 190 8.97 -6.97 -15.13
N GLN A 191 10.17 -6.49 -14.78
CA GLN A 191 11.30 -6.49 -15.70
C GLN A 191 11.67 -7.95 -15.88
N LYS A 192 11.31 -8.48 -17.05
CA LYS A 192 11.88 -9.73 -17.57
C LYS A 192 13.41 -9.63 -17.54
N HIS A 193 14.03 -10.68 -17.02
CA HIS A 193 15.36 -11.08 -17.50
C HIS A 193 15.31 -11.35 -19.01
#